data_AF-A0A526YPJ3-F1
#
_entry.id   AF-A0A526YPJ3-F1
#
_cell.length_a   1.000
_cell.length_b   1.000
_cell.length_c   1.000
_cell.angle_alpha   90.00
_cell.angle_beta   90.00
_cell.angle_gamma   90.00
#
_symmetry.space_group_name_H-M   'P 1'
#
loop_
_entity.id
_entity.type
_entity.pdbx_description
1 polymer ?
#
loop_
_entity_poly.entity_id
_entity_poly.type
_entity_poly.pdbx_seq_one_letter_code
_entity_poly.pdbx_strand_id
1 'polypeptide(L)'
;MKDFWVSSGHHLLDRDEAGRLLVTDSFLKAYFARPELLPPETACPAELRLHHELLMHHPRRPVAKQEIAALEDPDARENWEFMIAFRDHVLAAPSLEAAYLALARGSAETIPPLFMNQLAQVVLRNALDGQHDACVVRAAEL
;
A
#
# COMPACT_ATOMS: atom_id res chain seq x y z
N MET A 1 5.34 24.94 -5.74
CA MET A 1 5.76 24.10 -6.90
C MET A 1 4.62 23.17 -7.24
N LYS A 2 4.42 22.82 -8.52
CA LYS A 2 3.43 21.80 -8.88
C LYS A 2 3.96 20.45 -8.43
N ASP A 3 3.18 19.74 -7.63
CA ASP A 3 3.46 18.35 -7.28
C ASP A 3 3.39 17.48 -8.55
N PHE A 4 4.25 16.48 -8.64
CA PHE A 4 4.30 15.54 -9.78
C PHE A 4 4.07 14.12 -9.27
N TRP A 5 3.55 13.26 -10.15
CA TRP A 5 3.16 11.88 -9.81
C TRP A 5 2.25 11.79 -8.58
N VAL A 6 1.21 12.63 -8.52
CA VAL A 6 0.24 12.66 -7.40
C VAL A 6 -0.38 11.28 -7.17
N SER A 7 -0.57 10.49 -8.24
CA SER A 7 -1.08 9.12 -8.20
C SER A 7 -0.15 8.10 -7.51
N SER A 8 1.11 8.46 -7.23
CA SER A 8 2.05 7.60 -6.48
C SER A 8 1.68 7.45 -5.00
N GLY A 9 0.81 8.31 -4.47
CA GLY A 9 0.45 8.33 -3.05
C GLY A 9 1.54 8.95 -2.16
N HIS A 10 2.59 9.54 -2.72
CA HIS A 10 3.67 10.17 -1.96
C HIS A 10 3.17 11.25 -0.99
N HIS A 11 2.21 12.06 -1.42
CA HIS A 11 1.58 13.11 -0.62
C HIS A 11 0.79 12.60 0.60
N LEU A 12 0.53 11.30 0.69
CA LEU A 12 -0.15 10.68 1.83
C LEU A 12 0.84 10.28 2.92
N LEU A 13 2.14 10.31 2.67
CA LEU A 13 3.17 9.79 3.55
C LEU A 13 3.84 10.90 4.37
N ASP A 14 4.38 10.51 5.52
CA ASP A 14 5.27 11.35 6.32
C ASP A 14 6.74 11.01 6.04
N ARG A 15 7.66 11.81 6.59
CA ARG A 15 9.10 11.57 6.52
C ARG A 15 9.73 11.53 7.90
N ASP A 16 10.73 10.68 8.07
CA ASP A 16 11.59 10.71 9.25
C ASP A 16 12.69 11.78 9.16
N GLU A 17 13.54 11.88 10.19
CA GLU A 17 14.66 12.83 10.24
C GLU A 17 15.69 12.64 9.11
N ALA A 18 15.76 11.43 8.54
CA ALA A 18 16.63 11.10 7.41
C ALA A 18 15.93 11.29 6.04
N GLY A 19 14.69 11.78 6.02
CA GLY A 19 13.91 12.00 4.81
C GLY A 19 13.27 10.74 4.21
N ARG A 20 13.29 9.62 4.94
CA ARG A 20 12.71 8.34 4.50
C ARG A 20 11.20 8.31 4.72
N LEU A 21 10.49 7.59 3.86
CA LEU A 21 9.03 7.55 3.88
C LEU A 21 8.47 6.70 5.02
N LEU A 22 7.61 7.31 5.83
CA LEU A 22 6.88 6.66 6.92
C LEU A 22 5.45 6.34 6.50
N VAL A 23 5.02 5.11 6.79
CA VAL A 23 3.63 4.68 6.54
C VAL A 23 2.67 5.44 7.43
N THR A 24 1.65 6.04 6.80
CA THR A 24 0.55 6.72 7.46
C THR A 24 -0.75 5.96 7.29
N ASP A 25 -1.75 6.33 8.08
CA ASP A 25 -3.09 5.78 7.95
C ASP A 25 -3.72 6.17 6.61
N SER A 26 -3.47 7.39 6.13
CA SER A 26 -3.97 7.88 4.84
C SER A 26 -3.43 7.06 3.68
N PHE A 27 -2.14 6.67 3.73
CA PHE A 27 -1.54 5.81 2.71
C PHE A 27 -2.21 4.44 2.68
N LEU A 28 -2.41 3.79 3.84
CA LEU A 28 -3.10 2.49 3.91
C LEU A 28 -4.54 2.57 3.43
N LYS A 29 -5.28 3.63 3.82
CA LYS A 29 -6.66 3.85 3.38
C LYS A 29 -6.78 4.01 1.87
N ALA A 30 -5.77 4.58 1.20
CA ALA A 30 -5.75 4.68 -0.26
C ALA A 30 -5.66 3.30 -0.95
N TYR A 31 -5.06 2.30 -0.30
CA TYR A 31 -5.11 0.91 -0.78
C TYR A 31 -6.48 0.29 -0.53
N PHE A 32 -7.07 0.45 0.65
CA PHE A 32 -8.41 -0.11 0.95
C PHE A 32 -9.54 0.51 0.12
N ALA A 33 -9.32 1.70 -0.45
CA ALA A 33 -10.25 2.36 -1.36
C ALA A 33 -10.12 1.89 -2.83
N ARG A 34 -9.21 0.96 -3.13
CA ARG A 34 -9.02 0.42 -4.48
C ARG A 34 -10.19 -0.48 -4.89
N PRO A 35 -10.57 -0.50 -6.18
CA PRO A 35 -11.67 -1.33 -6.68
C PRO A 35 -11.54 -2.82 -6.32
N GLU A 36 -10.31 -3.34 -6.26
CA GLU A 36 -10.01 -4.73 -5.95
C GLU A 36 -10.42 -5.14 -4.52
N LEU A 37 -10.55 -4.17 -3.61
CA LEU A 37 -10.96 -4.38 -2.20
C LEU A 37 -12.30 -3.73 -1.88
N LEU A 38 -12.92 -3.05 -2.84
CA LEU A 38 -14.22 -2.42 -2.64
C LEU A 38 -15.30 -3.52 -2.67
N PRO A 39 -16.02 -3.75 -1.56
CA PRO A 39 -17.01 -4.81 -1.52
C PRO A 39 -18.12 -4.54 -2.55
N PRO A 40 -18.50 -5.53 -3.39
CA PRO A 40 -19.63 -5.38 -4.30
C PRO A 40 -20.95 -5.30 -3.52
N GLU A 41 -22.05 -4.94 -4.21
CA GLU A 41 -23.39 -4.92 -3.59
C GLU A 41 -23.83 -6.30 -3.05
N THR A 42 -23.26 -7.38 -3.60
CA THR A 42 -23.50 -8.76 -3.19
C THR A 42 -22.56 -9.26 -2.10
N ALA A 43 -21.68 -8.39 -1.57
CA ALA A 43 -20.70 -8.76 -0.56
C ALA A 43 -21.36 -9.28 0.71
N CYS A 44 -20.74 -10.29 1.33
CA CYS A 44 -21.21 -10.85 2.58
C CYS A 44 -21.03 -9.85 3.75
N PRO A 45 -21.79 -9.97 4.85
CA PRO A 45 -21.66 -9.08 6.01
C PRO A 45 -20.26 -9.06 6.64
N ALA A 46 -19.51 -10.17 6.53
CA ALA A 46 -18.15 -10.26 7.04
C ALA A 46 -17.19 -9.35 6.26
N GLU A 47 -17.31 -9.33 4.92
CA GLU A 47 -16.51 -8.49 4.03
C GLU A 47 -16.80 -7.01 4.24
N LEU A 48 -18.08 -6.63 4.27
CA LEU A 48 -18.52 -5.24 4.51
C LEU A 48 -17.98 -4.72 5.84
N ARG A 49 -18.05 -5.54 6.90
CA ARG A 49 -17.52 -5.19 8.21
C ARG A 49 -16.00 -5.05 8.19
N LEU A 50 -15.29 -6.01 7.59
CA LEU A 50 -13.82 -5.97 7.50
C LEU A 50 -13.35 -4.70 6.77
N HIS A 51 -13.95 -4.42 5.61
CA HIS A 51 -13.66 -3.24 4.81
C HIS A 51 -13.94 -1.95 5.58
N HIS A 52 -15.13 -1.82 6.16
CA HIS A 52 -15.53 -0.62 6.92
C HIS A 52 -14.61 -0.36 8.12
N GLU A 53 -14.31 -1.39 8.92
CA GLU A 53 -13.42 -1.27 10.09
C GLU A 53 -12.03 -0.75 9.72
N LEU A 54 -11.43 -1.30 8.66
CA LEU A 54 -10.08 -0.90 8.23
C LEU A 54 -10.05 0.46 7.55
N LEU A 55 -11.04 0.75 6.70
CA LEU A 55 -11.08 2.00 5.96
C LEU A 55 -11.42 3.20 6.87
N MET A 56 -12.35 3.02 7.82
CA MET A 56 -12.84 4.12 8.63
C MET A 56 -12.06 4.29 9.93
N HIS A 57 -11.80 3.20 10.66
CA HIS A 57 -11.41 3.29 12.07
C HIS A 57 -9.95 2.89 12.32
N HIS A 58 -9.55 1.69 11.89
CA HIS A 58 -8.31 1.07 12.35
C HIS A 58 -7.50 0.43 11.21
N PRO A 59 -6.93 1.22 10.29
CA PRO A 59 -6.22 0.68 9.13
C PRO A 59 -5.02 -0.21 9.48
N ARG A 60 -4.43 -0.02 10.67
CA ARG A 60 -3.30 -0.80 11.19
C ARG A 60 -3.69 -1.99 12.07
N ARG A 61 -4.99 -2.23 12.33
CA ARG A 61 -5.35 -3.34 13.24
C ARG A 61 -4.92 -4.67 12.63
N PRO A 62 -4.40 -5.62 13.44
CA PRO A 62 -4.23 -6.99 12.98
C PRO A 62 -5.54 -7.56 12.46
N VAL A 63 -5.45 -8.36 11.39
CA VAL A 63 -6.59 -9.10 10.83
C VAL A 63 -6.26 -10.57 10.95
N ALA A 64 -7.11 -11.31 11.65
CA ALA A 64 -6.90 -12.74 11.84
C ALA A 64 -7.23 -13.50 10.56
N LYS A 65 -6.54 -14.62 10.30
CA LYS A 65 -6.83 -15.49 9.15
C LYS A 65 -8.29 -15.97 9.12
N GLN A 66 -8.90 -16.16 10.30
CA GLN A 66 -10.31 -16.54 10.40
C GLN A 66 -11.27 -15.43 9.94
N GLU A 67 -10.90 -14.15 10.09
CA GLU A 67 -11.71 -13.05 9.57
C GLU A 67 -11.75 -13.08 8.04
N ILE A 68 -10.61 -13.35 7.40
CA ILE A 68 -10.53 -13.47 5.94
C ILE A 68 -11.26 -14.75 5.48
N ALA A 69 -11.05 -15.88 6.16
CA ALA A 69 -11.72 -17.14 5.83
C ALA A 69 -13.25 -17.08 5.94
N ALA A 70 -13.80 -16.11 6.68
CA ALA A 70 -15.24 -15.88 6.81
C ALA A 70 -15.86 -15.13 5.63
N LEU A 71 -15.07 -14.55 4.72
CA LEU A 71 -15.58 -13.98 3.47
C LEU A 71 -16.09 -15.11 2.59
N GLU A 72 -17.26 -14.95 1.98
CA GLU A 72 -17.87 -16.00 1.16
C GLU A 72 -17.20 -16.12 -0.22
N ASP A 73 -16.86 -14.99 -0.83
CA ASP A 73 -16.24 -14.89 -2.15
C ASP A 73 -14.75 -15.30 -2.09
N PRO A 74 -14.33 -16.35 -2.84
CA PRO A 74 -12.92 -16.74 -2.93
C PRO A 74 -12.00 -15.65 -3.47
N ASP A 75 -12.45 -14.84 -4.42
CA ASP A 75 -11.62 -13.81 -5.04
C ASP A 75 -11.40 -12.65 -4.05
N ALA A 76 -12.43 -12.30 -3.29
CA ALA A 76 -12.30 -11.34 -2.19
C ALA A 76 -11.33 -11.86 -1.11
N ARG A 77 -11.39 -13.14 -0.75
CA ARG A 77 -10.43 -13.74 0.20
C ARG A 77 -9.00 -13.57 -0.27
N GLU A 78 -8.70 -13.93 -1.51
CA GLU A 78 -7.37 -13.81 -2.09
C GLU A 78 -6.87 -12.35 -2.08
N ASN A 79 -7.71 -11.40 -2.52
CA ASN A 79 -7.38 -9.98 -2.51
C ASN A 79 -7.07 -9.46 -1.10
N TRP A 80 -7.88 -9.86 -0.11
CA TRP A 80 -7.66 -9.50 1.29
C TRP A 80 -6.39 -10.16 1.86
N GLU A 81 -6.09 -11.41 1.53
CA GLU A 81 -4.84 -12.07 1.95
C GLU A 81 -3.61 -11.33 1.43
N PHE A 82 -3.58 -10.99 0.14
CA PHE A 82 -2.49 -10.22 -0.45
C PHE A 82 -2.36 -8.83 0.16
N MET A 83 -3.48 -8.12 0.35
CA MET A 83 -3.46 -6.78 0.92
C MET A 83 -2.97 -6.78 2.37
N ILE A 84 -3.44 -7.72 3.20
CA ILE A 84 -3.03 -7.82 4.61
C ILE A 84 -1.55 -8.21 4.70
N ALA A 85 -1.08 -9.14 3.87
CA ALA A 85 0.34 -9.49 3.81
C ALA A 85 1.22 -8.28 3.44
N PHE A 86 0.81 -7.50 2.44
CA PHE A 86 1.50 -6.27 2.06
C PHE A 86 1.49 -5.21 3.17
N ARG A 87 0.33 -4.96 3.79
CA ARG A 87 0.18 -4.01 4.90
C ARG A 87 1.11 -4.37 6.05
N ASP A 88 1.07 -5.63 6.48
CA ASP A 88 1.86 -6.09 7.62
C ASP A 88 3.36 -5.98 7.33
N HIS A 89 3.77 -6.24 6.08
CA HIS A 89 5.15 -6.04 5.62
C HIS A 89 5.61 -4.57 5.71
N VAL A 90 4.80 -3.62 5.21
CA VAL A 90 5.18 -2.20 5.27
C VAL A 90 5.12 -1.63 6.69
N LEU A 91 4.25 -2.16 7.55
CA LEU A 91 4.18 -1.77 8.97
C LEU A 91 5.33 -2.34 9.81
N ALA A 92 5.88 -3.49 9.43
CA ALA A 92 7.03 -4.10 10.11
C ALA A 92 8.37 -3.41 9.75
N ALA A 93 8.42 -2.67 8.64
CA ALA A 93 9.62 -1.97 8.20
C ALA A 93 9.73 -0.57 8.84
N PRO A 94 10.95 -0.08 9.10
CA PRO A 94 11.16 1.27 9.62
C PRO A 94 10.87 2.39 8.61
N SER A 95 10.80 2.06 7.31
CA SER A 95 10.41 2.98 6.24
C SER A 95 9.95 2.20 4.99
N LEU A 96 9.30 2.87 4.04
CA LEU A 96 8.91 2.23 2.77
C LEU A 96 10.11 1.84 1.91
N GLU A 97 11.21 2.58 1.98
CA GLU A 97 12.47 2.21 1.32
C GLU A 97 13.01 0.90 1.89
N ALA A 98 12.96 0.72 3.22
CA ALA A 98 13.37 -0.52 3.86
C ALA A 98 12.43 -1.69 3.50
N ALA A 99 11.12 -1.44 3.44
CA ALA A 99 10.13 -2.41 2.99
C ALA A 99 10.40 -2.86 1.54
N TYR A 100 10.66 -1.90 0.64
CA TYR A 100 10.99 -2.18 -0.76
C TYR A 100 12.28 -3.00 -0.88
N LEU A 101 13.35 -2.61 -0.17
CA LEU A 101 14.62 -3.33 -0.19
C LEU A 101 14.49 -4.77 0.33
N ALA A 102 13.64 -5.01 1.32
CA ALA A 102 13.37 -6.36 1.79
C ALA A 102 12.73 -7.24 0.70
N LEU A 103 11.71 -6.72 0.00
CA LEU A 103 11.07 -7.44 -1.12
C LEU A 103 12.07 -7.72 -2.24
N ALA A 104 12.87 -6.72 -2.62
CA ALA A 104 13.90 -6.85 -3.65
C ALA A 104 14.98 -7.91 -3.31
N ARG A 105 15.16 -8.22 -2.03
CA ARG A 105 16.09 -9.26 -1.54
C ARG A 105 15.44 -10.64 -1.39
N GLY A 106 14.17 -10.79 -1.78
CA GLY A 106 13.47 -12.07 -1.78
C GLY A 106 12.59 -12.35 -0.57
N SER A 107 12.25 -11.36 0.26
CA SER A 107 11.33 -11.56 1.40
C SER A 107 9.85 -11.68 1.00
N ALA A 108 9.55 -11.93 -0.27
CA ALA A 108 8.26 -11.59 -0.92
C ALA A 108 7.42 -12.80 -1.36
N GLU A 109 7.61 -13.99 -0.79
CA GLU A 109 6.97 -15.22 -1.29
C GLU A 109 5.43 -15.13 -1.37
N THR A 110 4.78 -14.28 -0.56
CA THR A 110 3.31 -14.14 -0.50
C THR A 110 2.79 -12.77 -0.94
N ILE A 111 3.65 -11.86 -1.43
CA ILE A 111 3.26 -10.49 -1.81
C ILE A 111 3.29 -10.38 -3.33
N PRO A 112 2.16 -10.05 -3.99
CA PRO A 112 2.11 -9.88 -5.44
C PRO A 112 3.15 -8.87 -5.96
N PRO A 113 3.78 -9.11 -7.13
CA PRO A 113 4.75 -8.18 -7.73
C PRO A 113 4.22 -6.76 -7.96
N LEU A 114 2.91 -6.60 -8.09
CA LEU A 114 2.24 -5.30 -8.20
C LEU A 114 2.61 -4.37 -7.03
N PHE A 115 2.61 -4.88 -5.80
CA PHE A 115 2.95 -4.07 -4.62
C PHE A 115 4.41 -3.64 -4.62
N MET A 116 5.31 -4.48 -5.13
CA MET A 116 6.72 -4.11 -5.29
C MET A 116 6.88 -2.95 -6.28
N ASN A 117 6.14 -2.97 -7.39
CA ASN A 117 6.14 -1.87 -8.35
C ASN A 117 5.57 -0.57 -7.76
N GLN A 118 4.50 -0.66 -6.98
CA GLN A 118 3.89 0.49 -6.32
C GLN A 118 4.83 1.10 -5.26
N LEU A 119 5.54 0.25 -4.49
CA LEU A 119 6.59 0.72 -3.58
C LEU A 119 7.76 1.36 -4.33
N ALA A 120 8.21 0.76 -5.43
CA ALA A 120 9.26 1.34 -6.26
C ALA A 120 8.88 2.74 -6.75
N GLN A 121 7.64 2.93 -7.19
CA GLN A 121 7.13 4.21 -7.67
C GLN A 121 7.16 5.29 -6.57
N VAL A 122 6.68 4.98 -5.37
CA VAL A 122 6.64 5.98 -4.28
C VAL A 122 8.03 6.29 -3.71
N VAL A 123 8.90 5.27 -3.64
CA VAL A 123 10.31 5.44 -3.24
C VAL A 123 11.06 6.28 -4.28
N LEU A 124 10.85 6.02 -5.57
CA LEU A 124 11.47 6.80 -6.64
C LEU A 124 10.96 8.25 -6.65
N ARG A 125 9.66 8.47 -6.44
CA ARG A 125 9.12 9.82 -6.23
C ARG A 125 9.90 10.51 -5.10
N ASN A 126 10.09 9.85 -3.97
CA ASN A 126 10.82 10.44 -2.85
C ASN A 126 12.28 10.75 -3.19
N ALA A 127 12.95 9.88 -3.93
CA ALA A 127 14.33 10.09 -4.38
C ALA A 127 14.48 11.28 -5.37
N LEU A 128 13.40 11.63 -6.08
CA LEU A 128 13.35 12.77 -6.99
C LEU A 128 12.82 14.05 -6.32
N ASP A 129 12.64 14.07 -5.00
CA ASP A 129 12.21 15.27 -4.30
C ASP A 129 13.22 16.41 -4.49
N GLY A 130 12.75 17.58 -4.91
CA GLY A 130 13.61 18.71 -5.28
C GLY A 130 14.24 18.62 -6.67
N GLN A 131 13.99 17.56 -7.45
CA GLN A 131 14.35 17.54 -8.86
C GLN A 131 13.47 18.52 -9.64
N HIS A 132 14.09 19.30 -10.54
CA HIS A 132 13.43 20.34 -11.33
C HIS A 132 13.58 20.14 -12.84
N ASP A 133 14.50 19.27 -13.26
CA ASP A 133 14.64 18.90 -14.66
C ASP A 133 13.50 17.96 -15.08
N ALA A 134 12.62 18.48 -15.93
CA ALA A 134 11.47 17.75 -16.45
C ALA A 134 11.87 16.52 -17.28
N CYS A 135 13.03 16.54 -17.96
CA CYS A 135 13.53 15.39 -18.71
C CYS A 135 13.95 14.27 -17.77
N VAL A 136 14.61 14.60 -16.65
CA VAL A 136 14.99 13.62 -15.61
C VAL A 136 13.75 13.00 -14.97
N VAL A 137 12.78 13.82 -14.57
CA VAL A 137 11.52 13.32 -14.00
C VAL A 137 10.81 12.42 -15.01
N ARG A 138 10.69 12.84 -16.28
CA ARG A 138 10.01 12.02 -17.30
C ARG A 138 10.73 10.70 -17.59
N ALA A 139 12.05 10.70 -17.63
CA ALA A 139 12.85 9.52 -17.87
C ALA A 139 12.73 8.49 -16.74
N ALA A 140 12.49 8.95 -15.51
CA ALA A 140 12.30 8.08 -14.35
C ALA A 140 10.91 7.39 -14.31
N GLU A 141 10.00 7.70 -15.23
CA GLU A 141 8.73 6.97 -15.39
C GLU A 141 8.83 5.73 -16.30
N LEU A 142 9.95 5.58 -17.01
CA LEU A 142 10.21 4.51 -17.99
C LEU A 142 10.70 3.23 -17.33
#